data_AF-A0A1H0U7Y5-F1
#
_entry.id   AF-A0A1H0U7Y5-F1
#
_cell.length_a   1.000
_cell.length_b   1.000
_cell.length_c   1.000
_cell.angle_alpha   90.00
_cell.angle_beta   90.00
_cell.angle_gamma   90.00
#
_symmetry.space_group_name_H-M   'P 1'
#
loop_
_entity.id
_entity.type
_entity.pdbx_description
1 polymer ?
#
loop_
_entity_poly.entity_id
_entity_poly.type
_entity_poly.pdbx_seq_one_letter_code
_entity_poly.pdbx_strand_id
1 'polypeptide(L)'
;MHVTEVVTLVISIVSLCTSISVFYWQRRHGDFDLARLLHADLTGGEVAKARDVLGALVHTPGSIRDDVFPEVRTAYFTLLWCFERLYAGRRAIQDGGTASRRPLRFLDRLISSQLAYWAVNLPRVRGELERRLGPIEDEQSLWAFEELKRSVLPARQEPPHT
;
A
#
# COMPACT_ATOMS: atom_id res chain seq x y z
N MET A 1 -30.94 38.44 28.23
CA MET A 1 -29.65 37.85 27.83
C MET A 1 -28.59 38.91 28.02
N HIS A 2 -27.69 38.69 28.95
CA HIS A 2 -26.63 39.67 29.25
C HIS A 2 -25.57 39.62 28.14
N VAL A 3 -24.97 40.76 27.81
CA VAL A 3 -23.91 40.88 26.78
C VAL A 3 -22.78 39.86 27.01
N THR A 4 -22.50 39.55 28.26
CA THR A 4 -21.53 38.54 28.68
C THR A 4 -21.89 37.12 28.22
N GLU A 5 -23.17 36.73 28.21
CA GLU A 5 -23.64 35.41 27.76
C GLU A 5 -23.52 35.25 26.23
N VAL A 6 -23.77 36.32 25.48
CA VAL A 6 -23.57 36.33 24.02
C VAL A 6 -22.09 36.18 23.69
N VAL A 7 -21.22 36.92 24.40
CA VAL A 7 -19.77 36.89 24.16
C VAL A 7 -19.18 35.52 24.49
N THR A 8 -19.57 34.90 25.61
CA THR A 8 -19.08 33.56 25.96
C THR A 8 -19.54 32.51 24.96
N LEU A 9 -20.80 32.55 24.52
CA LEU A 9 -21.32 31.65 23.49
C LEU A 9 -20.53 31.78 22.18
N VAL A 10 -20.27 33.00 21.71
CA VAL A 10 -19.49 33.26 20.49
C VAL A 10 -18.06 32.72 20.63
N ILE A 11 -17.40 32.97 21.77
CA ILE A 11 -16.05 32.45 22.03
C ILE A 11 -16.04 30.93 22.02
N SER A 12 -17.01 30.27 22.65
CA SER A 12 -17.12 28.81 22.67
C SER A 12 -17.32 28.22 21.27
N ILE A 13 -18.17 28.83 20.43
CA ILE A 13 -18.37 28.40 19.04
C ILE A 13 -17.09 28.55 18.23
N VAL A 14 -16.42 29.70 18.33
CA VAL A 14 -15.16 29.94 17.62
C VAL A 14 -14.09 28.94 18.07
N SER A 15 -13.98 28.68 19.38
CA SER A 15 -13.04 27.69 19.93
C SER A 15 -13.34 26.26 19.48
N LEU A 16 -14.61 25.90 19.35
CA LEU A 16 -15.02 24.60 18.81
C LEU A 16 -14.64 24.49 17.32
N CYS A 17 -14.94 25.51 16.53
CA CYS A 17 -14.60 25.55 15.11
C CYS A 17 -13.07 25.46 14.87
N THR A 18 -12.26 26.17 15.66
CA THR A 18 -10.80 26.10 15.54
C THR A 18 -10.27 24.73 15.97
N SER A 19 -10.77 24.17 17.07
CA SER A 19 -10.40 22.82 17.52
C SER A 19 -10.71 21.76 16.48
N ILE A 20 -11.91 21.80 15.89
CA ILE A 20 -12.31 20.92 14.79
C ILE A 20 -11.39 21.10 13.58
N SER A 21 -11.08 22.34 13.21
CA SER A 21 -10.21 22.64 12.07
C SER A 21 -8.78 22.13 12.28
N VAL A 22 -8.22 22.32 13.47
CA VAL A 22 -6.89 21.80 13.84
C VAL A 22 -6.89 20.27 13.83
N PHE A 23 -7.92 19.64 14.38
CA PHE A 23 -8.07 18.18 14.36
C PHE A 23 -8.06 17.62 12.92
N TYR A 24 -8.87 18.19 12.03
CA TYR A 24 -8.89 17.77 10.62
C TYR A 24 -7.56 18.02 9.90
N TRP A 25 -6.89 19.14 10.19
CA TRP A 25 -5.60 19.47 9.59
C TRP A 25 -4.49 18.51 10.06
N GLN A 26 -4.40 18.25 11.37
CA GLN A 26 -3.44 17.30 11.95
C GLN A 26 -3.67 15.88 11.42
N ARG A 27 -4.93 15.43 11.40
CA ARG A 27 -5.27 14.10 10.87
C ARG A 27 -4.85 13.96 9.41
N ARG A 28 -5.13 14.96 8.58
CA ARG A 28 -4.75 14.95 7.17
C ARG A 28 -3.23 14.89 6.97
N HIS A 29 -2.44 15.61 7.77
CA HIS A 29 -0.98 15.51 7.72
C HIS A 29 -0.51 14.12 8.13
N GLY A 30 -1.06 13.56 9.21
CA GLY A 30 -0.80 12.19 9.62
C GLY A 30 -1.10 11.16 8.52
N ASP A 31 -2.19 11.32 7.78
CA ASP A 31 -2.54 10.44 6.66
C ASP A 31 -1.53 10.57 5.50
N PHE A 32 -1.02 11.77 5.21
CA PHE A 32 0.04 11.97 4.20
C PHE A 32 1.38 11.41 4.65
N ASP A 33 1.73 11.54 5.93
CA ASP A 33 2.97 11.00 6.48
C ASP A 33 2.93 9.47 6.52
N LEU A 34 1.78 8.89 6.87
CA LEU A 34 1.56 7.45 6.75
C LEU A 34 1.70 7.00 5.29
N ALA A 35 1.11 7.72 4.32
CA ALA A 35 1.28 7.39 2.90
C ALA A 35 2.75 7.45 2.45
N ARG A 36 3.53 8.42 2.92
CA ARG A 36 4.97 8.51 2.63
C ARG A 36 5.75 7.37 3.25
N LEU A 37 5.45 7.02 4.51
CA LEU A 37 6.09 5.92 5.22
C LEU A 37 5.82 4.58 4.53
N LEU A 38 4.57 4.34 4.13
CA LEU A 38 4.15 3.17 3.37
C LEU A 38 4.87 3.06 2.02
N HIS A 39 4.99 4.17 1.28
CA HIS A 39 5.77 4.19 0.04
C HIS A 39 7.26 3.93 0.29
N ALA A 40 7.84 4.54 1.34
CA ALA A 40 9.23 4.33 1.72
C ALA A 40 9.52 2.86 2.06
N ASP A 41 8.61 2.19 2.77
CA ASP A 41 8.69 0.75 3.07
C ASP A 41 8.75 -0.09 1.78
N LEU A 42 7.94 0.24 0.77
CA LEU A 42 7.94 -0.47 -0.53
C LEU A 42 9.22 -0.25 -1.35
N THR A 43 9.87 0.90 -1.19
CA THR A 43 11.03 1.31 -2.00
C THR A 43 12.37 1.16 -1.31
N GLY A 44 12.39 0.82 -0.03
CA GLY A 44 13.60 0.83 0.79
C GLY A 44 13.91 -0.49 1.47
N GLY A 45 15.05 -0.52 2.16
CA GLY A 45 15.44 -1.60 3.07
C GLY A 45 15.40 -2.99 2.46
N GLU A 46 14.84 -3.93 3.22
CA GLU A 46 14.74 -5.35 2.83
C GLU A 46 13.75 -5.58 1.69
N VAL A 47 12.74 -4.71 1.52
CA VAL A 47 11.77 -4.85 0.42
C VAL A 47 12.42 -4.49 -0.92
N ALA A 48 13.28 -3.46 -0.95
CA ALA A 48 14.07 -3.15 -2.14
C ALA A 48 14.96 -4.33 -2.55
N LYS A 49 15.71 -4.90 -1.60
CA LYS A 49 16.53 -6.10 -1.84
C LYS A 49 15.71 -7.28 -2.32
N ALA A 50 14.55 -7.53 -1.69
CA ALA A 50 13.65 -8.59 -2.08
C ALA A 50 13.17 -8.40 -3.53
N ARG A 51 12.78 -7.18 -3.91
CA ARG A 51 12.39 -6.85 -5.28
C ARG A 51 13.52 -7.07 -6.28
N ASP A 52 14.77 -6.79 -5.91
CA ASP A 52 15.92 -7.04 -6.78
C ASP A 52 16.16 -8.54 -6.98
N VAL A 53 16.10 -9.34 -5.91
CA VAL A 53 16.22 -10.82 -5.98
C VAL A 53 15.12 -11.41 -6.86
N LEU A 54 13.87 -11.02 -6.61
CA LEU A 54 12.73 -11.49 -7.39
C LEU A 54 12.76 -10.97 -8.83
N GLY A 55 13.22 -9.74 -9.04
CA GLY A 55 13.40 -9.14 -10.35
C GLY A 55 14.45 -9.89 -11.18
N ALA A 56 15.56 -10.30 -10.56
CA ALA A 56 16.56 -11.15 -11.20
C ALA A 56 15.98 -12.50 -11.63
N LEU A 57 15.11 -13.11 -10.81
CA LEU A 57 14.41 -14.34 -11.19
C LEU A 57 13.49 -14.13 -12.39
N VAL A 58 12.74 -13.03 -12.39
CA VAL A 58 11.76 -12.70 -13.45
C VAL A 58 12.45 -12.40 -14.79
N HIS A 59 13.55 -11.65 -14.76
CA HIS A 59 14.23 -11.19 -15.97
C HIS A 59 15.32 -12.14 -16.46
N THR A 60 15.90 -12.95 -15.57
CA THR A 60 17.00 -13.86 -15.87
C THR A 60 16.82 -15.22 -15.17
N PRO A 61 15.76 -15.99 -15.49
CA PRO A 61 15.42 -17.21 -14.76
C PRO A 61 16.49 -18.31 -14.81
N GLY A 62 17.39 -18.26 -15.80
CA GLY A 62 18.49 -19.22 -15.94
C GLY A 62 19.78 -18.86 -15.18
N SER A 63 19.88 -17.66 -14.58
CA SER A 63 21.09 -17.26 -13.85
C SER A 63 21.05 -17.57 -12.36
N ILE A 64 19.88 -17.92 -11.82
CA ILE A 64 19.72 -18.22 -10.39
C ILE A 64 20.00 -19.69 -10.17
N ARG A 65 20.99 -19.96 -9.32
CA ARG A 65 21.35 -21.31 -8.91
C ARG A 65 20.32 -21.88 -7.94
N ASP A 66 20.15 -23.19 -7.96
CA ASP A 66 19.15 -23.89 -7.15
C ASP A 66 19.34 -23.71 -5.64
N ASP A 67 20.59 -23.54 -5.18
CA ASP A 67 20.93 -23.32 -3.77
C ASP A 67 20.43 -21.99 -3.20
N VAL A 68 20.04 -21.04 -4.06
CA VAL A 68 19.59 -19.69 -3.72
C VAL A 68 18.06 -19.63 -3.55
N PHE A 69 17.32 -20.66 -3.96
CA PHE A 69 15.85 -20.67 -3.90
C PHE A 69 15.25 -20.48 -2.49
N PRO A 70 15.86 -20.94 -1.39
CA PRO A 70 15.41 -20.57 -0.04
C PRO A 70 15.40 -19.06 0.22
N GLU A 71 16.36 -18.32 -0.34
CA GLU A 71 16.48 -16.87 -0.21
C GLU A 71 15.46 -16.16 -1.12
N VAL A 72 15.24 -16.68 -2.33
CA VAL A 72 14.16 -16.24 -3.22
C VAL A 72 12.79 -16.38 -2.54
N ARG A 73 12.55 -17.49 -1.84
CA ARG A 73 11.31 -17.70 -1.06
C ARG A 73 11.17 -16.65 0.05
N THR A 74 12.25 -16.34 0.77
CA THR A 74 12.25 -15.28 1.78
C THR A 74 11.94 -13.91 1.15
N ALA A 75 12.53 -13.61 0.00
CA ALA A 75 12.25 -12.39 -0.75
C ALA A 75 10.78 -12.32 -1.20
N TYR A 76 10.22 -13.45 -1.65
CA TYR A 76 8.81 -13.58 -2.03
C TYR A 76 7.87 -13.19 -0.89
N PHE A 77 8.01 -13.81 0.28
CA PHE A 77 7.19 -13.47 1.45
C PHE A 77 7.45 -12.05 1.97
N THR A 78 8.70 -11.58 1.91
CA THR A 78 9.03 -10.19 2.29
C THR A 78 8.24 -9.18 1.47
N LEU A 79 8.13 -9.41 0.16
CA LEU A 79 7.35 -8.56 -0.73
C LEU A 79 5.85 -8.70 -0.48
N LEU A 80 5.34 -9.93 -0.28
CA LEU A 80 3.93 -10.16 0.02
C LEU A 80 3.49 -9.49 1.34
N TRP A 81 4.27 -9.62 2.41
CA TRP A 81 4.00 -8.92 3.67
C TRP A 81 4.08 -7.41 3.55
N CYS A 82 4.93 -6.88 2.67
CA CYS A 82 4.91 -5.45 2.35
C CYS A 82 3.56 -5.05 1.72
N PHE A 83 3.02 -5.84 0.79
CA PHE A 83 1.69 -5.58 0.23
C PHE A 83 0.56 -5.72 1.25
N GLU A 84 0.64 -6.65 2.20
CA GLU A 84 -0.29 -6.71 3.33
C GLU A 84 -0.25 -5.42 4.18
N ARG A 85 0.95 -4.93 4.52
CA ARG A 85 1.11 -3.66 5.25
C ARG A 85 0.58 -2.48 4.46
N LEU A 86 0.81 -2.44 3.15
CA LEU A 86 0.23 -1.43 2.25
C LEU A 86 -1.29 -1.48 2.24
N TYR A 87 -1.88 -2.67 2.18
CA TYR A 87 -3.33 -2.84 2.25
C TYR A 87 -3.89 -2.35 3.59
N ALA A 88 -3.32 -2.79 4.71
CA ALA A 88 -3.74 -2.37 6.05
C ALA A 88 -3.59 -0.85 6.24
N GLY A 89 -2.46 -0.27 5.82
CA GLY A 89 -2.21 1.17 5.89
C GLY A 89 -3.16 1.98 5.02
N ARG A 90 -3.45 1.50 3.81
CA ARG A 90 -4.45 2.10 2.91
C ARG A 90 -5.84 2.09 3.53
N ARG A 91 -6.25 0.98 4.14
CA ARG A 91 -7.52 0.87 4.90
C ARG A 91 -7.57 1.86 6.06
N ALA A 92 -6.49 2.01 6.82
CA ALA A 92 -6.43 2.98 7.91
C ALA A 92 -6.62 4.44 7.45
N ILE A 93 -6.04 4.81 6.29
CA ILE A 93 -6.26 6.13 5.67
C ILE A 93 -7.71 6.27 5.21
N GLN A 94 -8.29 5.22 4.62
CA GLN A 94 -9.66 5.22 4.12
C GLN A 94 -10.69 5.33 5.26
N ASP A 95 -10.52 4.57 6.34
CA ASP A 95 -11.43 4.49 7.48
C ASP A 95 -11.29 5.73 8.41
N GLY A 96 -10.20 6.49 8.27
CA GLY A 96 -9.95 7.73 9.01
C GLY A 96 -10.93 8.87 8.74
N GLY A 97 -11.86 8.74 7.79
CA GLY A 97 -13.04 9.59 7.66
C GLY A 97 -12.79 11.07 7.34
N THR A 98 -11.56 11.46 6.96
CA THR A 98 -11.32 12.85 6.54
C THR A 98 -12.04 13.10 5.21
N ALA A 99 -12.74 14.23 5.08
CA ALA A 99 -13.54 14.58 3.90
C ALA A 99 -12.73 14.62 2.56
N SER A 100 -11.41 14.45 2.63
CA SER A 100 -10.50 14.56 1.50
C SER A 100 -9.87 13.21 1.18
N ARG A 101 -10.30 12.57 0.08
CA ARG A 101 -9.65 11.39 -0.54
C ARG A 101 -8.25 11.69 -1.13
N ARG A 102 -7.57 12.76 -0.72
CA ARG A 102 -6.26 13.19 -1.28
C ARG A 102 -5.09 12.34 -0.78
N PRO A 103 -4.94 12.01 0.52
CA PRO A 103 -3.86 11.14 0.98
C PRO A 103 -3.95 9.75 0.34
N LEU A 104 -5.18 9.20 0.25
CA LEU A 104 -5.44 7.93 -0.41
C LEU A 104 -5.02 7.95 -1.90
N ARG A 105 -5.47 8.96 -2.67
CA ARG A 105 -5.07 9.12 -4.08
C ARG A 105 -3.57 9.34 -4.25
N PHE A 106 -2.93 10.00 -3.28
CA PHE A 106 -1.48 10.20 -3.28
C PHE A 106 -0.75 8.87 -3.10
N LEU A 107 -1.13 8.05 -2.11
CA LEU A 107 -0.60 6.71 -1.93
C LEU A 107 -0.82 5.85 -3.17
N ASP A 108 -2.06 5.76 -3.66
CA ASP A 108 -2.44 4.93 -4.80
C ASP A 108 -1.59 5.25 -6.03
N ARG A 109 -1.34 6.55 -6.29
CA ARG A 109 -0.47 6.98 -7.39
C ARG A 109 0.96 6.47 -7.22
N LEU A 110 1.53 6.58 -6.03
CA LEU A 110 2.91 6.18 -5.75
C LEU A 110 3.13 4.67 -5.93
N ILE A 111 2.17 3.85 -5.51
CA ILE A 111 2.34 2.39 -5.50
C ILE A 111 1.82 1.70 -6.79
N SER A 112 0.99 2.38 -7.58
CA SER A 112 0.30 1.79 -8.75
C SER A 112 1.23 1.07 -9.73
N SER A 113 2.36 1.68 -10.10
CA SER A 113 3.31 1.06 -11.06
C SER A 113 3.96 -0.20 -10.50
N GLN A 114 4.32 -0.19 -9.21
CA GLN A 114 4.92 -1.37 -8.57
C GLN A 114 3.91 -2.50 -8.43
N LEU A 115 2.69 -2.15 -8.02
CA LEU A 115 1.59 -3.10 -7.89
C LEU A 115 1.23 -3.74 -9.23
N ALA A 116 1.18 -2.97 -10.31
CA ALA A 116 0.94 -3.47 -11.66
C ALA A 116 2.06 -4.41 -12.14
N TYR A 117 3.33 -4.06 -11.90
CA TYR A 117 4.46 -4.91 -12.24
C TYR A 117 4.38 -6.26 -11.49
N TRP A 118 4.18 -6.24 -10.18
CA TRP A 118 4.15 -7.47 -9.38
C TRP A 118 2.88 -8.29 -9.61
N ALA A 119 1.75 -7.67 -9.99
CA ALA A 119 0.54 -8.41 -10.34
C ALA A 119 0.75 -9.33 -11.56
N VAL A 120 1.62 -8.94 -12.49
CA VAL A 120 1.97 -9.75 -13.65
C VAL A 120 3.02 -10.82 -13.30
N ASN A 121 3.96 -10.49 -12.41
CA ASN A 121 5.16 -11.29 -12.19
C ASN A 121 5.11 -12.25 -11.00
N LEU A 122 4.32 -11.95 -9.95
CA LEU A 122 4.20 -12.81 -8.77
C LEU A 122 3.74 -14.25 -9.10
N PRO A 123 2.78 -14.49 -10.02
CA PRO A 123 2.41 -15.85 -10.40
C PRO A 123 3.57 -16.65 -11.00
N ARG A 124 4.46 -15.99 -11.76
CA ARG A 124 5.66 -16.63 -12.33
C ARG A 124 6.65 -16.99 -11.24
N VAL A 125 6.93 -16.07 -10.33
CA VAL A 125 7.81 -16.31 -9.17
C VAL A 125 7.28 -17.48 -8.33
N ARG A 126 5.98 -17.49 -8.03
CA ARG A 126 5.32 -18.55 -7.27
C ARG A 126 5.47 -19.90 -7.97
N GLY A 127 5.20 -19.97 -9.28
CA GLY A 127 5.35 -21.20 -10.05
C GLY A 127 6.80 -21.73 -10.08
N GLU A 128 7.78 -20.83 -10.15
CA GLU A 128 9.19 -21.20 -10.07
C GLU A 128 9.59 -21.75 -8.69
N LEU A 129 9.12 -21.11 -7.62
CA LEU A 129 9.34 -21.60 -6.27
C LEU A 129 8.65 -22.95 -6.04
N GLU A 130 7.40 -23.11 -6.48
CA GLU A 130 6.65 -24.37 -6.33
C GLU A 130 7.32 -25.53 -7.05
N ARG A 131 7.85 -25.27 -8.25
CA ARG A 131 8.58 -26.26 -9.05
C ARG A 131 9.86 -26.76 -8.36
N ARG A 132 10.52 -25.92 -7.55
CA ARG A 132 11.83 -26.23 -6.95
C ARG A 132 11.75 -26.66 -5.49
N LEU A 133 10.85 -26.06 -4.72
CA LEU A 133 10.74 -26.24 -3.27
C LEU A 133 9.46 -26.98 -2.85
N GLY A 134 8.54 -27.23 -3.78
CA GLY A 134 7.22 -27.79 -3.48
C GLY A 134 6.17 -26.71 -3.16
N PRO A 135 4.94 -27.12 -2.79
CA PRO A 135 3.80 -26.22 -2.61
C PRO A 135 4.09 -25.04 -1.65
N ILE A 136 3.54 -23.87 -1.97
CA ILE A 136 3.64 -22.66 -1.14
C ILE A 136 2.28 -22.31 -0.54
N GLU A 137 2.26 -22.10 0.77
CA GLU A 137 1.12 -21.59 1.52
C GLU A 137 1.21 -20.06 1.65
N ASP A 138 0.53 -19.34 0.77
CA ASP A 138 0.57 -17.87 0.66
C ASP A 138 -0.83 -17.22 0.53
N GLU A 139 -1.88 -18.00 0.76
CA GLU A 139 -3.28 -17.66 0.49
C GLU A 139 -3.72 -16.33 1.14
N GLN A 140 -3.39 -16.14 2.43
CA GLN A 140 -3.74 -14.92 3.16
C GLN A 140 -3.04 -13.69 2.58
N SER A 141 -1.76 -13.81 2.25
CA SER A 141 -0.97 -12.70 1.71
C SER A 141 -1.34 -12.37 0.28
N LEU A 142 -1.67 -13.38 -0.53
CA LEU A 142 -2.22 -13.19 -1.86
C LEU A 142 -3.60 -12.53 -1.81
N TRP A 143 -4.46 -12.89 -0.84
CA TRP A 143 -5.75 -12.22 -0.69
C TRP A 143 -5.58 -10.71 -0.45
N ALA A 144 -4.68 -10.32 0.47
CA ALA A 144 -4.42 -8.90 0.74
C ALA A 144 -3.83 -8.17 -0.47
N PHE A 145 -2.92 -8.83 -1.20
CA PHE A 145 -2.38 -8.33 -2.45
C PHE A 145 -3.48 -8.11 -3.51
N GLU A 146 -4.39 -9.06 -3.65
CA GLU A 146 -5.51 -9.00 -4.60
C GLU A 146 -6.52 -7.88 -4.25
N GLU A 147 -6.83 -7.70 -2.97
CA GLU A 147 -7.65 -6.57 -2.49
C GLU A 147 -6.98 -5.22 -2.77
N LEU A 148 -5.67 -5.13 -2.50
CA LEU A 148 -4.89 -3.92 -2.80
C LEU A 148 -4.90 -3.62 -4.31
N LYS A 149 -4.67 -4.65 -5.14
CA LYS A 149 -4.72 -4.57 -6.60
C LYS A 149 -6.06 -4.01 -7.08
N ARG A 150 -7.17 -4.61 -6.64
CA ARG A 150 -8.53 -4.18 -7.00
C ARG A 150 -8.84 -2.75 -6.55
N SER A 151 -8.25 -2.32 -5.43
CA SER A 151 -8.50 -1.00 -4.87
C SER A 151 -7.70 0.14 -5.53
N VAL A 152 -6.56 -0.19 -6.15
CA VAL A 152 -5.57 0.79 -6.64
C VAL A 152 -5.49 0.81 -8.16
N LEU A 153 -5.50 -0.35 -8.81
CA LEU A 153 -5.38 -0.43 -10.26
C LEU A 153 -6.75 -0.18 -10.90
N PRO A 154 -6.83 0.68 -11.94
CA PRO A 154 -8.08 0.82 -12.67
C PRO A 154 -8.44 -0.52 -13.31
N ALA A 155 -9.73 -0.86 -13.30
CA ALA A 155 -10.22 -1.93 -14.16
C ALA A 155 -9.78 -1.61 -15.58
N ARG A 156 -8.95 -2.46 -16.20
CA ARG A 156 -8.58 -2.31 -17.60
C ARG A 156 -9.87 -2.12 -18.39
N GLN A 157 -10.10 -0.95 -18.95
CA GLN A 157 -11.01 -0.81 -20.07
C GLN A 157 -10.29 -1.50 -21.23
N GLU A 158 -10.75 -2.69 -21.60
CA GLU A 158 -10.35 -3.30 -22.85
C GLU A 158 -10.60 -2.27 -23.97
N PRO A 159 -9.62 -1.99 -24.83
CA PRO A 159 -9.88 -1.13 -25.98
C PRO A 159 -10.98 -1.79 -26.82
N PRO A 160 -11.96 -1.03 -27.34
CA PRO A 160 -12.93 -1.58 -28.27
C PRO A 160 -12.15 -2.16 -29.44
N HIS A 161 -12.30 -3.47 -29.66
CA HIS A 161 -11.82 -4.13 -30.86
C HIS A 161 -12.34 -3.33 -32.07
N THR A 162 -11.40 -2.73 -32.80
CA THR A 162 -11.63 -2.08 -34.09
C THR A 162 -11.08 -2.98 -35.18
#